data_AF-A0ABC9W653-F1
#
_entry.id   AF-A0ABC9W653-F1
#
_cell.length_a   1.000
_cell.length_b   1.000
_cell.length_c   1.000
_cell.angle_alpha   90.00
_cell.angle_beta   90.00
_cell.angle_gamma   90.00
#
_symmetry.space_group_name_H-M   'P 1'
#
loop_
_entity.id
_entity.type
_entity.pdbx_description
1 polymer ?
#
loop_
_entity_poly.entity_id
_entity_poly.type
_entity_poly.pdbx_seq_one_letter_code
_entity_poly.pdbx_strand_id
1 'polypeptide(L)'
;MKFNKAKCKVLHMCQDNPKHSYRLGEEWIESSPEEKDLGVLVDEKLNTSQQCALAAQKANCVLGCIKSSVTSRSREGILPFYSALVRPHLEYCVQLGGPQYKRDMELLERVQRRPQS
;
A
#
# COMPACT_ATOMS: atom_id res chain seq x y z
N MET A 1 -1.06 3.97 -28.61
CA MET A 1 -0.58 2.95 -27.66
C MET A 1 -1.60 1.83 -27.57
N LYS A 2 -1.18 0.57 -27.37
CA LYS A 2 -2.07 -0.60 -27.20
C LYS A 2 -2.19 -0.93 -25.71
N PHE A 3 -3.37 -0.76 -25.13
CA PHE A 3 -3.63 -1.10 -23.73
C PHE A 3 -3.84 -2.61 -23.54
N ASN A 4 -3.40 -3.12 -22.39
CA ASN A 4 -3.73 -4.48 -21.97
C ASN A 4 -5.12 -4.47 -21.31
N LYS A 5 -6.15 -4.75 -22.11
CA LYS A 5 -7.55 -4.71 -21.68
C LYS A 5 -7.85 -5.63 -20.50
N ALA A 6 -7.20 -6.79 -20.41
CA ALA A 6 -7.40 -7.75 -19.32
C ALA A 6 -6.92 -7.22 -17.95
N LYS A 7 -6.01 -6.23 -17.94
CA LYS A 7 -5.53 -5.57 -16.72
C LYS A 7 -6.30 -4.29 -16.39
N CYS A 8 -7.18 -3.83 -17.26
CA CYS A 8 -7.97 -2.63 -17.02
C CYS A 8 -9.22 -3.01 -16.22
N LYS A 9 -9.44 -2.31 -15.11
CA LYS A 9 -10.66 -2.39 -14.29
C LYS A 9 -11.26 -1.00 -14.12
N VAL A 10 -12.58 -0.94 -13.94
CA VAL A 10 -13.29 0.29 -13.59
C VAL A 10 -13.43 0.35 -12.07
N LEU A 11 -12.86 1.37 -11.44
CA LEU A 11 -13.11 1.71 -10.05
C LEU A 11 -14.17 2.81 -9.98
N HIS A 12 -15.34 2.50 -9.44
CA HIS A 12 -16.40 3.49 -9.24
C HIS A 12 -16.19 4.21 -7.91
N MET A 13 -15.86 5.49 -7.98
CA MET A 13 -15.57 6.32 -6.81
C MET A 13 -16.76 7.20 -6.45
N CYS A 14 -16.92 7.49 -5.16
CA CYS A 14 -18.01 8.29 -4.56
C CYS A 14 -19.35 7.56 -4.45
N GLN A 15 -20.14 7.92 -3.43
CA GLN A 15 -21.43 7.27 -3.14
C GLN A 15 -22.48 7.50 -4.23
N ASP A 16 -22.49 8.69 -4.84
CA ASP A 16 -23.47 9.06 -5.87
C ASP A 16 -23.05 8.66 -7.30
N ASN A 17 -22.08 7.74 -7.42
CA ASN A 17 -21.62 7.28 -8.72
C ASN A 17 -22.73 6.48 -9.43
N PRO A 18 -23.13 6.83 -10.67
CA PRO A 18 -24.15 6.09 -11.42
C PRO A 18 -23.70 4.71 -11.90
N LYS A 19 -22.45 4.31 -11.62
CA LYS A 19 -21.84 3.02 -11.97
C LYS A 19 -21.94 2.70 -13.46
N HIS A 20 -21.62 3.70 -14.29
CA HIS A 20 -21.67 3.57 -15.74
C HIS A 20 -20.74 2.47 -16.25
N SER A 21 -21.22 1.66 -17.21
CA SER A 21 -20.39 0.62 -17.83
C SER A 21 -19.48 1.23 -18.90
N TYR A 22 -18.19 0.93 -18.83
CA TYR A 22 -17.20 1.44 -19.79
C TYR A 22 -16.72 0.33 -20.72
N ARG A 23 -16.34 0.73 -21.94
CA ARG A 23 -15.82 -0.18 -22.97
C ARG A 23 -14.45 0.29 -23.44
N LEU A 24 -13.51 -0.63 -23.61
CA LEU A 24 -12.20 -0.37 -24.22
C LEU A 24 -12.13 -1.03 -25.60
N GLY A 25 -12.36 -0.23 -26.65
CA GLY A 25 -12.56 -0.75 -28.00
C GLY A 25 -13.91 -1.45 -28.09
N GLU A 26 -13.92 -2.75 -28.35
CA GLU A 26 -15.12 -3.60 -28.44
C GLU A 26 -15.42 -4.39 -27.15
N GLU A 27 -14.52 -4.37 -26.17
CA GLU A 27 -14.62 -5.18 -24.94
C GLU A 27 -15.09 -4.35 -23.75
N TRP A 28 -16.07 -4.87 -23.01
CA TRP A 28 -16.53 -4.28 -21.75
C TRP A 28 -15.46 -4.43 -20.66
N ILE A 29 -15.25 -3.36 -19.89
CA ILE A 29 -14.30 -3.36 -18.79
C ILE A 29 -15.05 -3.77 -17.51
N GLU A 30 -14.51 -4.74 -16.80
CA GLU A 30 -15.06 -5.18 -15.51
C GLU A 30 -14.85 -4.10 -14.44
N SER A 31 -15.85 -3.91 -13.59
CA SER A 31 -15.73 -3.08 -12.40
C SER A 31 -15.08 -3.85 -11.25
N SER A 32 -14.28 -3.16 -10.44
CA SER A 32 -13.71 -3.70 -9.19
C SER A 32 -13.97 -2.73 -8.03
N PRO A 33 -14.25 -3.20 -6.81
CA PRO A 33 -14.42 -2.33 -5.63
C PRO A 33 -13.08 -1.77 -5.12
N GLU A 34 -11.97 -2.41 -5.48
CA GLU A 34 -10.61 -2.02 -5.13
C GLU A 34 -9.68 -2.28 -6.32
N GLU A 35 -8.75 -1.38 -6.59
CA GLU A 35 -7.77 -1.54 -7.65
C GLU A 35 -6.38 -1.17 -7.14
N LYS A 36 -5.39 -1.96 -7.52
CA LYS A 36 -4.01 -1.73 -7.11
C LYS A 36 -3.19 -1.28 -8.31
N ASP A 37 -2.85 0.00 -8.33
CA ASP A 37 -1.99 0.56 -9.37
C ASP A 37 -0.66 1.06 -8.78
N LEU A 38 0.44 0.71 -9.46
CA LEU A 38 1.82 1.03 -9.07
C LEU A 38 2.17 0.68 -7.60
N GLY A 39 1.42 -0.22 -6.95
CA GLY A 39 1.66 -0.60 -5.55
C GLY A 39 0.79 0.13 -4.53
N VAL A 40 -0.09 1.03 -4.97
CA VAL A 40 -1.11 1.69 -4.14
C VAL A 40 -2.45 1.02 -4.36
N LEU A 41 -3.07 0.54 -3.28
CA LEU A 41 -4.45 0.09 -3.30
C LEU A 41 -5.38 1.30 -3.14
N VAL A 42 -6.36 1.41 -4.03
CA VAL A 42 -7.41 2.42 -3.98
C VAL A 42 -8.76 1.72 -3.98
N ASP A 43 -9.60 2.02 -2.99
CA ASP A 43 -10.96 1.49 -2.91
C ASP A 43 -12.00 2.52 -3.36
N GLU A 44 -13.23 2.06 -3.58
CA GLU A 44 -14.38 2.87 -4.01
C GLU A 44 -14.69 4.06 -3.08
N LYS A 45 -14.28 3.98 -1.80
CA LYS A 45 -14.53 4.98 -0.76
C LYS A 45 -13.35 5.92 -0.57
N LEU A 46 -12.26 5.73 -1.30
CA LEU A 46 -10.98 6.41 -1.08
C LEU A 46 -10.46 6.26 0.35
N ASN A 47 -10.76 5.14 1.01
CA ASN A 47 -10.28 4.86 2.34
C ASN A 47 -8.85 4.30 2.30
N THR A 48 -7.94 4.95 3.02
CA THR A 48 -6.53 4.59 3.06
C THR A 48 -6.19 3.50 4.08
N SER A 49 -7.15 3.07 4.91
CA SER A 49 -6.93 2.08 5.98
C SER A 49 -6.43 0.75 5.45
N GLN A 50 -6.99 0.23 4.35
CA GLN A 50 -6.53 -1.03 3.76
C GLN A 50 -5.10 -0.91 3.23
N GLN A 51 -4.78 0.19 2.54
CA GLN A 51 -3.43 0.48 2.06
C GLN A 51 -2.44 0.58 3.23
N CYS A 52 -2.81 1.24 4.32
CA CYS A 52 -1.99 1.33 5.54
C CYS A 52 -1.74 -0.04 6.16
N ALA A 53 -2.77 -0.91 6.23
CA ALA A 53 -2.62 -2.27 6.71
C ALA A 53 -1.65 -3.09 5.86
N LEU A 54 -1.75 -2.99 4.52
CA LEU A 54 -0.85 -3.66 3.59
C LEU A 54 0.59 -3.14 3.70
N ALA A 55 0.78 -1.82 3.82
CA ALA A 55 2.08 -1.20 4.03
C ALA A 55 2.72 -1.70 5.33
N ALA A 56 1.97 -1.69 6.43
CA ALA A 56 2.41 -2.20 7.71
C ALA A 56 2.76 -3.70 7.65
N GLN A 57 1.96 -4.51 6.95
CA GLN A 57 2.22 -5.94 6.80
C GLN A 57 3.53 -6.21 6.05
N LYS A 58 3.74 -5.55 4.90
CA LYS A 58 4.98 -5.68 4.12
C LYS A 58 6.19 -5.22 4.92
N ALA A 59 6.10 -4.05 5.54
CA ALA A 59 7.17 -3.49 6.37
C ALA A 59 7.53 -4.42 7.54
N ASN A 60 6.53 -5.02 8.20
CA ASN A 60 6.77 -5.99 9.27
C ASN A 60 7.38 -7.30 8.77
N CYS A 61 6.96 -7.79 7.60
CA CYS A 61 7.55 -8.98 6.98
C CYS A 61 9.05 -8.76 6.71
N VAL A 62 9.39 -7.65 6.05
CA VAL A 62 10.78 -7.27 5.76
C VAL A 62 11.58 -7.09 7.06
N LEU A 63 11.02 -6.41 8.06
CA LEU A 63 11.68 -6.23 9.35
C LEU A 63 11.92 -7.57 10.07
N GLY A 64 10.97 -8.51 9.97
CA GLY A 64 11.14 -9.87 10.49
C GLY A 64 12.31 -10.59 9.83
N CYS A 65 12.43 -10.49 8.50
CA CYS A 65 13.55 -11.06 7.73
C CYS A 65 14.89 -10.42 8.11
N ILE A 66 14.95 -9.11 8.35
CA ILE A 66 16.17 -8.44 8.82
C ILE A 66 16.57 -8.98 10.20
N LYS A 67 15.62 -9.08 11.13
CA LYS A 67 15.89 -9.57 12.50
C LYS A 67 16.34 -11.04 12.54
N SER A 68 15.95 -11.86 11.56
CA SER A 68 16.38 -13.26 11.48
C SER A 68 17.69 -13.46 10.72
N SER A 69 18.06 -12.55 9.81
CA SER A 69 19.27 -12.67 8.97
C SER A 69 20.49 -11.96 9.55
N VAL A 70 20.30 -10.90 10.34
CA VAL A 70 21.39 -10.17 10.97
C VAL A 70 21.71 -10.78 12.33
N THR A 71 22.91 -11.31 12.48
CA THR A 71 23.40 -11.91 13.74
C THR A 71 23.58 -10.89 14.86
N SER A 72 24.02 -9.68 14.51
CA SER A 72 24.12 -8.56 15.45
C SER A 72 22.77 -7.86 15.61
N ARG A 73 22.14 -7.97 16.79
CA ARG A 73 20.94 -7.21 17.12
C ARG A 73 21.22 -5.74 17.48
N SER A 74 22.41 -5.24 17.18
CA SER A 74 22.77 -3.85 17.46
C SER A 74 21.98 -2.89 16.59
N ARG A 75 21.71 -1.70 17.13
CA ARG A 75 21.02 -0.64 16.40
C ARG A 75 21.80 -0.25 15.15
N GLU A 76 23.12 -0.22 15.25
CA GLU A 76 24.06 0.12 14.18
C GLU A 76 24.00 -0.91 13.04
N GLY A 77 23.72 -2.18 13.35
CA GLY A 77 23.54 -3.24 12.36
C GLY A 77 22.17 -3.21 11.70
N ILE A 78 21.09 -2.95 12.44
CA ILE A 78 19.71 -3.01 11.93
C ILE A 78 19.28 -1.72 11.21
N LEU A 79 19.71 -0.56 11.69
CA LEU A 79 19.25 0.74 11.24
C LEU A 79 19.49 1.02 9.73
N PRO A 80 20.65 0.64 9.14
CA PRO A 80 20.87 0.78 7.71
C PRO A 80 19.87 -0.03 6.88
N PHE A 81 19.62 -1.30 7.25
CA PHE A 81 18.67 -2.15 6.55
C PHE A 81 17.23 -1.67 6.73
N TYR A 82 16.86 -1.21 7.92
CA TYR A 82 15.54 -0.64 8.17
C TYR A 82 15.28 0.55 7.24
N SER A 83 16.25 1.48 7.15
CA SER A 83 16.14 2.68 6.33
C SER A 83 16.06 2.35 4.85
N ALA A 84 16.81 1.36 4.38
CA ALA A 84 16.84 0.99 2.96
C ALA A 84 15.67 0.10 2.52
N LEU A 85 15.15 -0.77 3.40
CA LEU A 85 14.21 -1.83 3.01
C LEU A 85 12.82 -1.68 3.64
N VAL A 86 12.72 -1.15 4.86
CA VAL A 86 11.44 -1.07 5.57
C VAL A 86 10.78 0.29 5.37
N ARG A 87 11.57 1.37 5.51
CA ARG A 87 11.08 2.75 5.41
C ARG A 87 10.41 3.07 4.06
N PRO A 88 10.92 2.63 2.89
CA PRO A 88 10.26 2.89 1.62
C PRO A 88 8.84 2.30 1.55
N HIS A 89 8.56 1.18 2.22
CA HIS A 89 7.22 0.59 2.24
C HIS A 89 6.20 1.43 3.03
N LEU A 90 6.66 2.27 3.95
CA LEU A 90 5.81 3.16 4.74
C LEU A 90 5.66 4.54 4.09
N GLU A 91 6.67 5.01 3.35
CA GLU A 91 6.71 6.35 2.77
C GLU A 91 6.34 6.40 1.28
N TYR A 92 6.23 5.25 0.62
CA TYR A 92 5.84 5.19 -0.79
C TYR A 92 4.41 5.71 -1.00
N CYS A 93 4.26 6.65 -1.93
CA CYS A 93 2.99 7.26 -2.32
C CYS A 93 2.19 7.87 -1.17
N VAL A 94 2.84 8.46 -0.15
CA VAL A 94 2.15 9.13 0.98
C VAL A 94 1.15 10.20 0.54
N GLN A 95 1.37 10.86 -0.61
CA GLN A 95 0.40 11.84 -1.14
C GLN A 95 -0.94 11.21 -1.54
N LEU A 96 -0.94 9.95 -1.99
CA LEU A 96 -2.12 9.24 -2.49
C LEU A 96 -2.66 8.21 -1.49
N GLY A 97 -1.77 7.58 -0.72
CA GLY A 97 -2.08 6.48 0.20
C GLY A 97 -1.70 6.76 1.66
N GLY A 98 -1.50 8.03 2.04
CA GLY A 98 -1.23 8.42 3.41
C GLY A 98 -2.42 8.15 4.35
N PRO A 99 -2.18 7.89 5.65
CA PRO A 99 -3.25 7.55 6.59
C PRO A 99 -4.21 8.72 6.85
N GLN A 100 -5.50 8.51 6.60
CA GLN A 100 -6.57 9.47 6.93
C GLN A 100 -7.02 9.42 8.39
N TYR A 101 -6.94 8.23 9.01
CA TYR A 101 -7.45 8.00 10.37
C TYR A 101 -6.31 7.86 11.37
N LYS A 102 -6.56 8.31 12.62
CA LYS A 102 -5.59 8.20 13.72
C LYS A 102 -5.13 6.77 13.97
N ARG A 103 -6.04 5.79 13.91
CA ARG A 103 -5.71 4.37 14.05
C ARG A 103 -4.70 3.88 13.01
N ASP A 104 -4.74 4.44 11.80
CA ASP A 104 -3.86 4.04 10.70
C ASP A 104 -2.48 4.69 10.88
N MET A 105 -2.44 5.96 11.31
CA MET A 105 -1.20 6.61 11.73
C MET A 105 -0.50 5.82 12.85
N GLU A 106 -1.24 5.46 13.90
CA GLU A 106 -0.72 4.65 15.00
C GLU A 106 -0.21 3.28 14.53
N LEU A 107 -0.89 2.65 13.57
CA LEU A 107 -0.46 1.39 12.98
C LEU A 107 0.90 1.53 12.29
N LEU A 108 1.09 2.56 11.46
CA LEU A 108 2.35 2.79 10.75
C LEU A 108 3.47 3.21 11.71
N GLU A 109 3.18 4.07 12.69
CA GLU A 109 4.15 4.48 13.73
C GLU A 109 4.63 3.30 14.57
N ARG A 110 3.76 2.33 14.88
CA ARG A 110 4.17 1.11 15.59
C ARG A 110 5.25 0.35 14.82
N VAL A 111 5.23 0.36 13.50
CA VAL A 111 6.30 -0.25 12.69
C VAL A 111 7.58 0.57 12.78
N GLN A 112 7.48 1.90 12.80
CA GLN A 112 8.63 2.81 12.91
C GLN A 112 9.35 2.77 14.25
N ARG A 113 8.65 2.43 15.34
CA ARG A 113 9.25 2.33 16.69
C ARG A 113 10.00 1.00 16.94
N ARG A 114 9.68 -0.08 16.22
CA ARG A 114 10.27 -1.42 16.39
C ARG A 114 11.78 -1.59 16.15
N PRO A 115 12.46 -0.82 15.28
CA PRO A 115 13.92 -0.87 15.17
C PRO A 115 14.65 -0.10 16.30
N GLN A 116 13.92 0.66 17.14
CA GLN A 116 14.48 1.43 18.26
C GLN A 116 14.43 0.68 19.60
N SER A 117 13.67 -0.42 19.67
CA SER A 117 13.53 -1.33 20.81
C SER A 117 14.39 -2.57 20.65
#